data_AF-A0A1H6F886-F1
#
_entry.id   AF-A0A1H6F886-F1
#
_cell.length_a   1.000
_cell.length_b   1.000
_cell.length_c   1.000
_cell.angle_alpha   90.00
_cell.angle_beta   90.00
_cell.angle_gamma   90.00
#
_symmetry.space_group_name_H-M   'P 1'
#
loop_
_entity.id
_entity.type
_entity.pdbx_description
1 polymer ?
#
loop_
_entity_poly.entity_id
_entity_poly.type
_entity_poly.pdbx_seq_one_letter_code
_entity_poly.pdbx_strand_id
1 'polypeptide(L)'
;MHIKTIHCLLILLTLFSAAHAAPITDAYRPGTVRVSMPGMNEGFGFIVGERDNELYILTAEHVVKDLPGSAAPQVYFYRDQRKAVTAEVLIREPKPFDAALLRVAKPKRIDWQPQSFCLPPYQSPETVWFIGRDKKWFVPKGRDAGQLNDSEPNYKDQLEISISSVRPGTSGAPLLNSRGLIGMIIEDKVNSARAIAVRKLQRFVMHDNYPWDLLSCGGETLASDKQREQEVSKKQKVITEQSSIKKFKNPEINGERIWSDHGGPESHKYCEQKGYDHAVTYAEQKADDCLHSKGNRCVKRTSTDICISKNGPCAIYTLIGCTAISSKIVAPVKKEKISVLTAQNNRWTEPKTGMAFIKIPGKCFNMGSPDSEKNRGSDEKQHEVCVKDFWMGKTEVTQAQWQKVMGNNPSSFKGDNKPVENISWNDTRDFLKKLKTRSGKASRLPSEAEWEYAARAGTSTPFNTGNCISSEQANYNGDYPYTDCPKGQYREQTMDVAAFPANDFGLFDMHGNVWEWTCSAYDKNYNGKESRCADRAEDYVLRGGSWYYDAKNLRSALRNWYAPDYRNYDVGFRVVYSE
;
A
#
# COMPACT_ATOMS: atom_id res chain seq x y z
N MET A 1 -59.90 -3.26 -44.83
CA MET A 1 -59.80 -1.79 -44.87
C MET A 1 -59.59 -1.29 -43.45
N HIS A 2 -58.36 -1.25 -42.93
CA HIS A 2 -57.34 -0.19 -43.09
C HIS A 2 -57.71 1.18 -42.49
N ILE A 3 -56.89 1.57 -41.50
CA ILE A 3 -56.35 2.93 -41.23
C ILE A 3 -57.28 3.88 -40.44
N LYS A 4 -56.91 4.17 -39.18
CA LYS A 4 -56.49 5.51 -38.67
C LYS A 4 -56.54 5.60 -37.13
N THR A 5 -55.56 5.03 -36.43
CA THR A 5 -55.22 5.47 -35.06
C THR A 5 -53.78 5.09 -34.67
N ILE A 6 -52.80 5.47 -35.49
CA ILE A 6 -51.38 5.48 -35.09
C ILE A 6 -50.78 6.76 -35.64
N HIS A 7 -51.02 7.90 -34.99
CA HIS A 7 -50.35 9.18 -35.28
C HIS A 7 -50.36 10.07 -34.03
N CYS A 8 -49.94 9.54 -32.87
CA CYS A 8 -49.58 10.40 -31.74
C CYS A 8 -48.63 9.75 -30.72
N LEU A 9 -47.88 8.70 -31.11
CA LEU A 9 -46.94 8.01 -30.21
C LEU A 9 -45.55 7.79 -30.85
N LEU A 10 -45.17 8.62 -31.83
CA LEU A 10 -43.91 8.48 -32.57
C LEU A 10 -43.10 9.79 -32.71
N ILE A 11 -43.38 10.80 -31.88
CA ILE A 11 -42.60 12.06 -31.81
C ILE A 11 -42.01 12.29 -30.39
N LEU A 12 -42.02 11.27 -29.52
CA LEU A 12 -41.47 11.36 -28.16
C LEU A 12 -40.43 10.28 -27.84
N LEU A 13 -39.75 9.77 -28.88
CA LEU A 13 -38.72 8.73 -28.74
C LEU A 13 -37.44 8.98 -29.56
N THR A 14 -37.14 10.24 -29.88
CA THR A 14 -35.87 10.65 -30.52
C THR A 14 -35.22 11.90 -29.90
N LEU A 15 -35.51 12.20 -28.63
CA LEU A 15 -34.87 13.32 -27.90
C LEU A 15 -34.13 12.92 -26.61
N PHE A 16 -33.93 11.63 -26.36
CA PHE A 16 -33.08 11.17 -25.25
C PHE A 16 -31.78 10.55 -25.77
N SER A 17 -30.86 11.38 -26.28
CA SER A 17 -29.45 10.98 -26.46
C SER A 17 -28.45 12.15 -26.47
N ALA A 18 -28.83 13.35 -26.02
CA ALA A 18 -27.97 14.55 -26.03
C ALA A 18 -27.73 15.19 -24.65
N ALA A 19 -28.14 14.54 -23.56
CA ALA A 19 -28.49 15.27 -22.34
C ALA A 19 -27.38 15.55 -21.30
N HIS A 20 -26.11 15.13 -21.45
CA HIS A 20 -25.16 15.27 -20.32
C HIS A 20 -23.76 15.84 -20.64
N ALA A 21 -23.46 16.26 -21.87
CA ALA A 21 -22.15 16.84 -22.22
C ALA A 21 -22.01 18.35 -21.91
N ALA A 22 -23.07 19.11 -22.16
CA ALA A 22 -23.00 20.57 -22.20
C ALA A 22 -22.67 21.19 -20.83
N PRO A 23 -23.33 20.84 -19.71
CA PRO A 23 -23.06 21.49 -18.43
C PRO A 23 -21.61 21.30 -17.96
N ILE A 24 -21.07 20.09 -18.08
CA ILE A 24 -19.72 19.80 -17.57
C ILE A 24 -18.64 20.37 -18.48
N THR A 25 -18.80 20.27 -19.81
CA THR A 25 -17.81 20.81 -20.73
C THR A 25 -17.83 22.35 -20.74
N ASP A 26 -18.98 22.98 -20.51
CA ASP A 26 -19.08 24.44 -20.36
C ASP A 26 -18.37 24.95 -19.08
N ALA A 27 -18.41 24.18 -17.99
CA ALA A 27 -17.72 24.49 -16.73
C ALA A 27 -16.18 24.44 -16.87
N TYR A 28 -15.65 23.48 -17.64
CA TYR A 28 -14.21 23.30 -17.82
C TYR A 28 -13.61 24.10 -18.99
N ARG A 29 -14.43 24.56 -19.94
CA ARG A 29 -13.96 25.29 -21.12
C ARG A 29 -13.17 26.56 -20.79
N PRO A 30 -13.57 27.42 -19.82
CA PRO A 30 -12.79 28.59 -19.42
C PRO A 30 -11.42 28.28 -18.82
N GLY A 31 -11.28 27.11 -18.18
CA GLY A 31 -10.02 26.63 -17.60
C GLY A 31 -9.13 25.86 -18.58
N THR A 32 -9.62 25.56 -19.79
CA THR A 32 -8.86 24.90 -20.84
C THR A 32 -8.06 25.93 -21.63
N VAL A 33 -6.80 25.62 -21.96
CA VAL A 33 -5.90 26.49 -22.72
C VAL A 33 -5.38 25.78 -23.96
N ARG A 34 -4.97 26.56 -24.96
CA ARG A 34 -4.15 26.08 -26.07
C ARG A 34 -2.69 26.36 -25.77
N VAL A 35 -1.83 25.39 -26.00
CA VAL A 35 -0.39 25.47 -25.77
C VAL A 35 0.32 25.32 -27.11
N SER A 36 1.18 26.28 -27.45
CA SER A 36 1.91 26.30 -28.71
C SER A 36 3.38 26.52 -28.44
N MET A 37 4.22 25.70 -29.04
CA MET A 37 5.62 26.01 -29.20
C MET A 37 5.85 26.67 -30.57
N PRO A 38 6.59 27.78 -30.66
CA PRO A 38 6.87 28.43 -31.94
C PRO A 38 7.53 27.46 -32.95
N GLY A 39 6.92 27.29 -34.12
CA GLY A 39 7.43 26.41 -35.18
C GLY A 39 7.12 24.92 -35.00
N MET A 40 6.37 24.51 -33.97
CA MET A 40 5.98 23.12 -33.72
C MET A 40 4.46 22.93 -33.68
N ASN A 41 4.02 21.67 -33.58
CA ASN A 41 2.60 21.34 -33.45
C ASN A 41 2.03 21.89 -32.15
N GLU A 42 0.76 22.26 -32.19
CA GLU A 42 0.02 22.82 -31.05
C GLU A 42 -0.75 21.72 -30.31
N GLY A 43 -0.87 21.89 -29.00
CA GLY A 43 -1.68 21.05 -28.13
C GLY A 43 -2.56 21.87 -27.21
N PHE A 44 -3.07 21.20 -26.18
CA PHE A 44 -3.95 21.77 -25.17
C PHE A 44 -3.37 21.59 -23.78
N GLY A 45 -3.98 22.25 -22.81
CA GLY A 45 -3.73 22.09 -21.40
C GLY A 45 -4.90 22.60 -20.59
N PHE A 46 -4.80 22.54 -19.27
CA PHE A 46 -5.81 23.14 -18.39
C PHE A 46 -5.19 23.67 -17.11
N ILE A 47 -5.81 24.71 -16.56
CA ILE A 47 -5.40 25.35 -15.31
C ILE A 47 -5.71 24.39 -14.15
N VAL A 48 -4.70 24.13 -13.33
CA VAL A 48 -4.77 23.24 -12.15
C VAL A 48 -4.73 24.01 -10.83
N GLY A 49 -4.19 25.22 -10.83
CA GLY A 49 -4.13 26.05 -9.64
C GLY A 49 -3.70 27.49 -9.90
N GLU A 50 -3.87 28.32 -8.90
CA GLU A 50 -3.48 29.72 -8.85
C GLU A 50 -2.74 30.02 -7.54
N ARG A 51 -1.58 30.67 -7.63
CA ARG A 51 -0.84 31.15 -6.45
C ARG A 51 -0.08 32.41 -6.82
N ASP A 52 -0.09 33.41 -5.94
CA ASP A 52 0.66 34.66 -6.11
C ASP A 52 0.43 35.36 -7.46
N ASN A 53 -0.82 35.34 -7.96
CA ASN A 53 -1.22 35.89 -9.25
C ASN A 53 -0.54 35.23 -10.48
N GLU A 54 -0.09 33.99 -10.32
CA GLU A 54 0.37 33.09 -11.38
C GLU A 54 -0.62 31.93 -11.54
N LEU A 55 -0.83 31.49 -12.77
CA LEU A 55 -1.62 30.31 -13.10
C LEU A 55 -0.69 29.14 -13.42
N TYR A 56 -1.07 27.96 -12.94
CA TYR A 56 -0.37 26.71 -13.14
C TYR A 56 -1.17 25.86 -14.12
N ILE A 57 -0.52 25.41 -15.19
CA ILE A 57 -1.17 24.78 -16.34
C ILE A 57 -0.53 23.44 -16.60
N LEU A 58 -1.34 22.38 -16.66
CA LEU A 58 -0.89 21.06 -17.02
C LEU A 58 -1.09 20.80 -18.51
N THR A 59 -0.11 20.18 -19.16
CA THR A 59 -0.12 19.79 -20.59
C THR A 59 0.63 18.48 -20.79
N ALA A 60 0.52 17.86 -21.96
CA ALA A 60 1.39 16.75 -22.33
C ALA A 60 2.84 17.22 -22.56
N GLU A 61 3.83 16.41 -22.18
CA GLU A 61 5.26 16.79 -22.26
C GLU A 61 5.69 17.03 -23.70
N HIS A 62 5.29 16.16 -24.63
CA HIS A 62 5.65 16.29 -26.03
C HIS A 62 5.05 17.53 -26.73
N VAL A 63 4.05 18.20 -26.14
CA VAL A 63 3.50 19.48 -26.65
C VAL A 63 4.47 20.64 -26.40
N VAL A 64 5.23 20.57 -25.31
CA VAL A 64 6.20 21.60 -24.91
C VAL A 64 7.65 21.14 -25.05
N LYS A 65 7.85 19.99 -25.71
CA LYS A 65 9.18 19.46 -25.96
C LYS A 65 9.91 20.30 -27.00
N ASP A 66 10.87 21.08 -26.53
CA ASP A 66 11.67 21.99 -27.33
C ASP A 66 12.73 21.29 -28.19
N LEU A 67 12.98 21.87 -29.36
CA LEU A 67 14.21 21.66 -30.12
C LEU A 67 15.27 22.66 -29.63
N PRO A 68 16.58 22.35 -29.71
CA PRO A 68 17.64 23.28 -29.32
C PRO A 68 17.44 24.68 -29.95
N GLY A 69 17.32 25.71 -29.10
CA GLY A 69 17.11 27.10 -29.54
C GLY A 69 15.64 27.54 -29.70
N SER A 70 14.67 26.72 -29.31
CA SER A 70 13.24 27.09 -29.37
C SER A 70 12.89 28.18 -28.35
N ALA A 71 11.97 29.07 -28.73
CA ALA A 71 11.38 30.05 -27.82
C ALA A 71 10.42 29.39 -26.82
N ALA A 72 10.20 30.06 -25.68
CA ALA A 72 9.35 29.59 -24.60
C ALA A 72 7.90 29.32 -25.05
N PRO A 73 7.20 28.33 -24.45
CA PRO A 73 5.83 27.99 -24.80
C PRO A 73 4.89 29.19 -24.71
N GLN A 74 3.91 29.23 -25.62
CA GLN A 74 2.90 30.27 -25.70
C GLN A 74 1.53 29.68 -25.33
N VAL A 75 0.88 30.29 -24.35
CA VAL A 75 -0.44 29.88 -23.84
C VAL A 75 -1.51 30.83 -24.34
N TYR A 76 -2.58 30.29 -24.90
CA TYR A 76 -3.78 31.05 -25.31
C TYR A 76 -4.97 30.61 -24.47
N PHE A 77 -5.65 31.57 -23.86
CA PHE A 77 -6.80 31.31 -23.00
C PHE A 77 -8.11 31.33 -23.79
N TYR A 78 -9.09 30.55 -23.35
CA TYR A 78 -10.41 30.48 -24.01
C TYR A 78 -11.08 31.85 -24.20
N ARG A 79 -10.97 32.74 -23.19
CA ARG A 79 -11.54 34.09 -23.19
C ARG A 79 -10.64 35.15 -23.87
N ASP A 80 -9.39 34.82 -24.21
CA ASP A 80 -8.45 35.74 -24.87
C ASP A 80 -7.59 35.00 -25.93
N GLN A 81 -8.27 34.41 -26.93
CA GLN A 81 -7.64 33.48 -27.88
C GLN A 81 -6.61 34.12 -28.81
N ARG A 82 -6.60 35.45 -28.93
CA ARG A 82 -5.71 36.19 -29.84
C ARG A 82 -4.41 36.63 -29.19
N LYS A 83 -4.35 36.66 -27.85
CA LYS A 83 -3.19 37.12 -27.10
C LYS A 83 -2.54 35.94 -26.41
N ALA A 84 -1.35 35.58 -26.88
CA ALA A 84 -0.53 34.58 -26.23
C ALA A 84 0.14 35.17 -24.97
N VAL A 85 0.36 34.30 -23.99
CA VAL A 85 1.15 34.58 -22.78
C VAL A 85 2.31 33.61 -22.78
N THR A 86 3.52 34.13 -22.63
CA THR A 86 4.72 33.31 -22.50
C THR A 86 4.65 32.52 -21.20
N ALA A 87 4.89 31.22 -21.29
CA ALA A 87 4.94 30.31 -20.16
C ALA A 87 6.36 29.85 -19.87
N GLU A 88 6.60 29.58 -18.59
CA GLU A 88 7.79 28.87 -18.13
C GLU A 88 7.43 27.41 -17.89
N VAL A 89 8.32 26.50 -18.29
CA VAL A 89 8.17 25.08 -17.99
C VAL A 89 8.82 24.80 -16.64
N LEU A 90 8.02 24.36 -15.66
CA LEU A 90 8.49 24.09 -14.30
C LEU A 90 8.98 22.65 -14.13
N ILE A 91 8.17 21.69 -14.57
CA ILE A 91 8.45 20.25 -14.48
C ILE A 91 8.15 19.61 -15.82
N ARG A 92 8.97 18.64 -16.22
CA ARG A 92 8.74 17.77 -17.37
C ARG A 92 8.96 16.33 -16.95
N GLU A 93 8.04 15.47 -17.33
CA GLU A 93 8.17 14.04 -17.17
C GLU A 93 7.92 13.39 -18.54
N PRO A 94 8.97 12.87 -19.21
CA PRO A 94 8.85 12.24 -20.53
C PRO A 94 7.96 11.00 -20.53
N LYS A 95 7.81 10.38 -21.71
CA LYS A 95 7.15 9.06 -21.82
C LYS A 95 7.83 8.03 -20.88
N PRO A 96 7.05 7.16 -20.20
CA PRO A 96 5.65 6.84 -20.47
C PRO A 96 4.60 7.72 -19.76
N PHE A 97 4.99 8.71 -18.94
CA PHE A 97 4.06 9.58 -18.23
C PHE A 97 3.78 10.91 -18.95
N ASP A 98 4.63 11.39 -19.84
CA ASP A 98 4.29 12.39 -20.87
C ASP A 98 3.48 13.61 -20.38
N ALA A 99 3.90 14.24 -19.28
CA ALA A 99 3.26 15.41 -18.72
C ALA A 99 4.26 16.53 -18.42
N ALA A 100 3.81 17.77 -18.50
CA ALA A 100 4.58 18.94 -18.13
C ALA A 100 3.70 19.96 -17.39
N LEU A 101 4.29 20.62 -16.40
CA LEU A 101 3.67 21.70 -15.65
C LEU A 101 4.26 23.04 -16.10
N LEU A 102 3.38 23.97 -16.44
CA LEU A 102 3.72 25.32 -16.86
C LEU A 102 3.30 26.35 -15.82
N ARG A 103 4.03 27.46 -15.78
CA ARG A 103 3.69 28.67 -15.04
C ARG A 103 3.48 29.84 -15.99
N VAL A 104 2.42 30.61 -15.78
CA VAL A 104 2.15 31.86 -16.50
C VAL A 104 1.64 32.95 -15.55
N ALA A 105 2.07 34.19 -15.80
CA ALA A 105 1.48 35.35 -15.15
C ALA A 105 -0.02 35.45 -15.48
N LYS A 106 -0.88 35.55 -14.46
CA LYS A 106 -2.33 35.61 -14.63
C LYS A 106 -2.72 36.87 -15.42
N PRO A 107 -3.31 36.76 -16.62
CA PRO A 107 -3.75 37.93 -17.35
C PRO A 107 -4.94 38.56 -16.65
N LYS A 108 -4.98 39.90 -16.56
CA LYS A 108 -6.05 40.66 -15.87
C LYS A 108 -7.48 40.33 -16.33
N ARG A 109 -7.65 39.79 -17.54
CA ARG A 109 -8.95 39.41 -18.13
C ARG A 109 -9.38 37.98 -17.83
N ILE A 110 -8.52 37.20 -17.19
CA ILE A 110 -8.78 35.81 -16.82
C ILE A 110 -9.16 35.79 -15.35
N ASP A 111 -10.45 35.60 -15.11
CA ASP A 111 -11.00 35.26 -13.80
C ASP A 111 -11.29 33.76 -13.83
N TRP A 112 -10.31 32.97 -13.38
CA TRP A 112 -10.43 31.53 -13.26
C TRP A 112 -10.93 31.18 -11.86
N GLN A 113 -11.89 30.26 -11.80
CA GLN A 113 -12.45 29.74 -10.57
C GLN A 113 -12.22 28.23 -10.53
N PRO A 114 -11.70 27.69 -9.43
CA PRO A 114 -11.48 26.26 -9.31
C PRO A 114 -12.79 25.49 -9.47
N GLN A 115 -12.76 24.43 -10.29
CA GLN A 115 -13.93 23.58 -10.52
C GLN A 115 -13.92 22.42 -9.52
N SER A 116 -15.09 22.13 -8.95
CA SER A 116 -15.28 20.93 -8.13
C SER A 116 -15.65 19.75 -9.01
N PHE A 117 -15.05 18.59 -8.76
CA PHE A 117 -15.38 17.32 -9.40
C PHE A 117 -15.41 16.21 -8.38
N CYS A 118 -16.21 15.19 -8.65
CA CYS A 118 -16.26 14.04 -7.77
C CYS A 118 -15.27 12.99 -8.29
N LEU A 119 -14.55 12.31 -7.39
CA LEU A 119 -13.79 11.08 -7.68
C LEU A 119 -14.53 9.81 -7.20
N PRO A 120 -15.70 9.43 -7.75
CA PRO A 120 -16.30 8.13 -7.46
C PRO A 120 -15.73 7.03 -8.38
N PRO A 121 -15.90 5.74 -8.03
CA PRO A 121 -15.44 4.63 -8.86
C PRO A 121 -15.99 4.74 -10.29
N TYR A 122 -15.09 4.57 -11.26
CA TYR A 122 -15.41 4.52 -12.68
C TYR A 122 -16.25 3.28 -12.97
N GLN A 123 -17.40 3.47 -13.62
CA GLN A 123 -18.24 2.36 -14.09
C GLN A 123 -18.19 2.34 -15.61
N SER A 124 -17.40 1.42 -16.15
CA SER A 124 -17.32 1.20 -17.58
C SER A 124 -18.51 0.35 -18.05
N PRO A 125 -19.12 0.61 -19.22
CA PRO A 125 -18.76 1.69 -20.17
C PRO A 125 -19.33 3.05 -19.74
N GLU A 126 -18.48 4.08 -19.71
CA GLU A 126 -18.88 5.47 -19.45
C GLU A 126 -18.62 6.36 -20.67
N THR A 127 -19.58 7.23 -20.98
CA THR A 127 -19.40 8.27 -22.00
C THR A 127 -18.42 9.33 -21.51
N VAL A 128 -17.44 9.66 -22.34
CA VAL A 128 -16.41 10.66 -22.05
C VAL A 128 -16.34 11.76 -23.11
N TRP A 129 -15.91 12.94 -22.70
CA TRP A 129 -15.71 14.12 -23.54
C TRP A 129 -14.30 14.67 -23.34
N PHE A 130 -13.83 15.46 -24.29
CA PHE A 130 -12.60 16.25 -24.14
C PHE A 130 -12.83 17.65 -24.70
N ILE A 131 -11.99 18.60 -24.27
CA ILE A 131 -12.03 19.99 -24.75
C ILE A 131 -10.73 20.31 -25.46
N GLY A 132 -10.76 20.32 -26.79
CA GLY A 132 -9.59 20.69 -27.59
C GLY A 132 -9.36 19.77 -28.77
N ARG A 133 -9.48 20.29 -29.99
CA ARG A 133 -9.13 19.61 -31.24
C ARG A 133 -8.85 20.65 -32.32
N ASP A 134 -7.89 20.37 -33.20
CA ASP A 134 -7.61 21.22 -34.37
C ASP A 134 -7.45 22.71 -34.02
N LYS A 135 -6.73 23.00 -32.92
CA LYS A 135 -6.49 24.36 -32.39
C LYS A 135 -7.76 25.11 -31.93
N LYS A 136 -8.88 24.40 -31.77
CA LYS A 136 -10.16 24.94 -31.30
C LYS A 136 -10.56 24.26 -29.99
N TRP A 137 -11.27 24.97 -29.11
CA TRP A 137 -11.95 24.42 -27.93
C TRP A 137 -13.18 23.59 -28.34
N PHE A 138 -12.94 22.59 -29.17
CA PHE A 138 -13.92 21.67 -29.70
C PHE A 138 -14.37 20.69 -28.61
N VAL A 139 -15.66 20.39 -28.58
CA VAL A 139 -16.26 19.38 -27.71
C VAL A 139 -17.05 18.40 -28.59
N PRO A 140 -16.73 17.10 -28.58
CA PRO A 140 -17.49 16.11 -29.33
C PRO A 140 -18.95 16.01 -28.88
N LYS A 141 -19.88 15.77 -29.82
CA LYS A 141 -21.33 15.67 -29.54
C LYS A 141 -21.93 14.40 -30.13
N GLY A 142 -22.98 13.88 -29.49
CA GLY A 142 -23.72 12.71 -30.00
C GLY A 142 -22.81 11.49 -30.18
N ARG A 143 -22.81 10.92 -31.39
CA ARG A 143 -22.02 9.73 -31.75
C ARG A 143 -20.49 9.95 -31.81
N ASP A 144 -20.04 11.20 -31.72
CA ASP A 144 -18.62 11.55 -31.69
C ASP A 144 -18.06 11.58 -30.26
N ALA A 145 -18.90 11.43 -29.23
CA ALA A 145 -18.43 11.29 -27.85
C ALA A 145 -17.63 9.98 -27.67
N GLY A 146 -16.64 10.01 -26.78
CA GLY A 146 -15.79 8.87 -26.49
C GLY A 146 -16.46 7.84 -25.59
N GLN A 147 -15.95 6.63 -25.62
CA GLN A 147 -16.28 5.57 -24.66
C GLN A 147 -14.99 5.15 -23.93
N LEU A 148 -15.07 5.04 -22.61
CA LEU A 148 -14.05 4.34 -21.84
C LEU A 148 -14.14 2.84 -22.15
N ASN A 149 -13.03 2.20 -22.51
CA ASN A 149 -13.03 0.77 -22.89
C ASN A 149 -13.08 -0.15 -21.66
N ASP A 150 -13.96 -1.16 -21.67
CA ASP A 150 -14.21 -2.12 -20.57
C ASP A 150 -13.09 -3.17 -20.33
N SER A 151 -12.13 -3.29 -21.25
CA SER A 151 -11.26 -4.48 -21.37
C SER A 151 -9.92 -4.42 -20.61
N GLU A 152 -9.64 -3.37 -19.84
CA GLU A 152 -8.37 -3.20 -19.12
C GLU A 152 -8.60 -3.17 -17.59
N PRO A 153 -8.16 -4.20 -16.82
CA PRO A 153 -8.42 -4.33 -15.39
C PRO A 153 -7.62 -3.36 -14.49
N ASN A 154 -6.87 -2.41 -15.07
CA ASN A 154 -5.91 -1.55 -14.38
C ASN A 154 -6.17 -0.05 -14.64
N TYR A 155 -7.38 0.45 -14.36
CA TYR A 155 -7.72 1.88 -14.42
C TYR A 155 -6.94 2.80 -13.45
N LYS A 156 -5.87 2.32 -12.81
CA LYS A 156 -5.20 3.07 -11.75
C LYS A 156 -4.25 4.15 -12.24
N ASP A 157 -3.74 4.08 -13.47
CA ASP A 157 -2.71 5.04 -13.91
C ASP A 157 -2.75 5.46 -15.40
N GLN A 158 -3.42 4.70 -16.28
CA GLN A 158 -3.62 5.07 -17.69
C GLN A 158 -5.04 4.68 -18.11
N LEU A 159 -5.67 5.55 -18.90
CA LEU A 159 -7.02 5.38 -19.42
C LEU A 159 -6.91 5.15 -20.92
N GLU A 160 -7.32 3.96 -21.38
CA GLU A 160 -7.50 3.71 -22.80
C GLU A 160 -8.91 4.10 -23.23
N ILE A 161 -9.00 4.85 -24.32
CA ILE A 161 -10.26 5.45 -24.74
C ILE A 161 -10.49 5.18 -26.22
N SER A 162 -11.63 4.58 -26.51
CA SER A 162 -12.16 4.54 -27.87
C SER A 162 -12.89 5.83 -28.15
N ILE A 163 -12.20 6.76 -28.81
CA ILE A 163 -12.82 7.97 -29.34
C ILE A 163 -12.54 8.05 -30.84
N SER A 164 -13.58 7.81 -31.63
CA SER A 164 -13.54 7.94 -33.10
C SER A 164 -13.21 9.36 -33.57
N SER A 165 -13.37 10.36 -32.68
CA SER A 165 -13.17 11.78 -32.98
C SER A 165 -11.83 12.37 -32.55
N VAL A 166 -10.95 11.62 -31.88
CA VAL A 166 -9.60 12.09 -31.50
C VAL A 166 -8.72 12.10 -32.75
N ARG A 167 -7.98 13.20 -32.91
CA ARG A 167 -7.09 13.45 -34.05
C ARG A 167 -5.82 14.15 -33.55
N PRO A 168 -4.71 14.06 -34.31
CA PRO A 168 -3.49 14.82 -34.02
C PRO A 168 -3.79 16.29 -33.69
N GLY A 169 -3.24 16.77 -32.57
CA GLY A 169 -3.52 18.10 -32.01
C GLY A 169 -4.55 18.11 -30.87
N THR A 170 -4.80 16.95 -30.25
CA THR A 170 -5.67 16.80 -29.06
C THR A 170 -4.85 16.61 -27.77
N SER A 171 -3.55 16.30 -27.88
CA SER A 171 -2.66 16.09 -26.74
C SER A 171 -2.71 17.24 -25.72
N GLY A 172 -2.75 16.86 -24.44
CA GLY A 172 -2.89 17.75 -23.29
C GLY A 172 -4.32 18.23 -23.01
N ALA A 173 -5.31 17.85 -23.83
CA ALA A 173 -6.71 18.20 -23.57
C ALA A 173 -7.25 17.51 -22.29
N PRO A 174 -8.06 18.20 -21.48
CA PRO A 174 -8.75 17.60 -20.34
C PRO A 174 -9.77 16.56 -20.82
N LEU A 175 -9.79 15.41 -20.16
CA LEU A 175 -10.76 14.34 -20.35
C LEU A 175 -11.80 14.38 -19.24
N LEU A 176 -13.08 14.38 -19.61
CA LEU A 176 -14.22 14.62 -18.75
C LEU A 176 -15.24 13.48 -18.85
N ASN A 177 -15.93 13.18 -17.76
CA ASN A 177 -17.16 12.40 -17.76
C ASN A 177 -18.33 13.23 -17.19
N SER A 178 -19.45 12.59 -16.90
CA SER A 178 -20.64 13.26 -16.35
C SER A 178 -20.42 13.89 -14.97
N ARG A 179 -19.33 13.53 -14.28
CA ARG A 179 -19.00 13.90 -12.90
C ARG A 179 -17.81 14.87 -12.79
N GLY A 180 -17.10 15.13 -13.89
CA GLY A 180 -16.01 16.10 -13.97
C GLY A 180 -14.75 15.60 -14.64
N LEU A 181 -13.61 16.19 -14.26
CA LEU A 181 -12.30 15.87 -14.81
C LEU A 181 -11.85 14.47 -14.36
N ILE A 182 -11.51 13.62 -15.32
CA ILE A 182 -11.05 12.25 -15.07
C ILE A 182 -9.63 12.00 -15.58
N GLY A 183 -9.09 12.86 -16.45
CA GLY A 183 -7.72 12.72 -16.93
C GLY A 183 -7.28 13.77 -17.94
N MET A 184 -6.16 13.48 -18.61
CA MET A 184 -5.57 14.30 -19.68
C MET A 184 -5.10 13.40 -20.83
N ILE A 185 -5.43 13.76 -22.06
CA ILE A 185 -5.03 13.00 -23.26
C ILE A 185 -3.52 13.17 -23.51
N ILE A 186 -2.81 12.06 -23.74
CA ILE A 186 -1.35 12.04 -24.01
C ILE A 186 -0.98 11.35 -25.32
N GLU A 187 -1.84 10.52 -25.90
CA GLU A 187 -1.64 9.99 -27.26
C GLU A 187 -2.91 10.20 -28.08
N ASP A 188 -2.77 10.75 -29.28
CA ASP A 188 -3.86 11.14 -30.17
C ASP A 188 -3.78 10.46 -31.56
N LYS A 189 -3.58 9.13 -31.54
CA LYS A 189 -3.59 8.30 -32.75
C LYS A 189 -5.00 8.21 -33.34
N VAL A 190 -5.06 8.02 -34.66
CA VAL A 190 -6.33 7.82 -35.38
C VAL A 190 -7.00 6.53 -34.87
N ASN A 191 -8.23 6.65 -34.37
CA ASN A 191 -9.09 5.57 -33.83
C ASN A 191 -8.74 5.01 -32.43
N SER A 192 -7.70 5.49 -31.76
CA SER A 192 -7.45 5.17 -30.34
C SER A 192 -6.67 6.28 -29.64
N ALA A 193 -7.11 6.66 -28.45
CA ALA A 193 -6.47 7.68 -27.64
C ALA A 193 -6.09 7.12 -26.27
N ARG A 194 -4.94 7.56 -25.75
CA ARG A 194 -4.53 7.27 -24.37
C ARG A 194 -4.56 8.53 -23.55
N ALA A 195 -5.01 8.40 -22.31
CA ALA A 195 -4.99 9.47 -21.32
C ALA A 195 -4.38 9.01 -20.00
N ILE A 196 -4.02 9.97 -19.17
CA ILE A 196 -3.54 9.74 -17.81
C ILE A 196 -4.64 10.13 -16.84
N ALA A 197 -4.88 9.28 -15.84
CA ALA A 197 -5.87 9.55 -14.81
C ALA A 197 -5.54 10.81 -14.01
N VAL A 198 -6.57 11.62 -13.72
CA VAL A 198 -6.45 12.91 -13.00
C VAL A 198 -5.74 12.78 -11.66
N ARG A 199 -5.90 11.65 -10.95
CA ARG A 199 -5.21 11.39 -9.67
C ARG A 199 -3.69 11.32 -9.81
N LYS A 200 -3.16 10.84 -10.95
CA LYS A 200 -1.71 10.78 -11.20
C LYS A 200 -1.17 12.16 -11.57
N LEU A 201 -1.96 12.92 -12.32
CA LEU A 201 -1.68 14.32 -12.66
C LEU A 201 -1.67 15.21 -11.42
N GLN A 202 -2.62 15.04 -10.51
CA GLN A 202 -2.67 15.74 -9.22
C GLN A 202 -1.40 15.48 -8.41
N ARG A 203 -0.99 14.20 -8.28
CA ARG A 203 0.23 13.82 -7.57
C ARG A 203 1.49 14.41 -8.22
N PHE A 204 1.57 14.39 -9.55
CA PHE A 204 2.67 15.01 -10.29
C PHE A 204 2.80 16.51 -10.01
N VAL A 205 1.68 17.25 -9.97
CA VAL A 205 1.68 18.69 -9.67
C VAL A 205 2.03 18.95 -8.20
N MET A 206 1.44 18.19 -7.28
CA MET A 206 1.60 18.41 -5.85
C MET A 206 2.97 17.94 -5.31
N HIS A 207 3.70 17.08 -6.02
CA HIS A 207 5.02 16.57 -5.62
C HIS A 207 6.01 17.69 -5.24
N ASP A 208 6.05 18.76 -6.04
CA ASP A 208 6.92 19.91 -5.83
C ASP A 208 6.18 21.11 -5.18
N ASN A 209 5.09 20.83 -4.44
CA ASN A 209 4.30 21.82 -3.71
C ASN A 209 3.63 22.91 -4.59
N TYR A 210 3.40 22.62 -5.88
CA TYR A 210 2.61 23.50 -6.76
C TYR A 210 1.10 23.40 -6.45
N PRO A 211 0.33 24.47 -6.66
CA PRO A 211 -1.09 24.49 -6.30
C PRO A 211 -1.91 23.53 -7.18
N TRP A 212 -2.83 22.83 -6.52
CA TRP A 212 -3.88 22.04 -7.15
C TRP A 212 -5.21 22.44 -6.50
N ASP A 213 -5.91 23.39 -7.11
CA ASP A 213 -7.12 23.97 -6.52
C ASP A 213 -8.40 23.31 -7.06
N LEU A 214 -8.30 22.41 -8.04
CA LEU A 214 -9.43 21.63 -8.53
C LEU A 214 -9.96 20.71 -7.40
N LEU A 215 -11.16 21.00 -6.89
CA LEU A 215 -11.71 20.43 -5.65
C LEU A 215 -12.30 19.03 -5.86
N SER A 216 -12.09 18.11 -4.91
CA SER A 216 -12.77 16.80 -4.88
C SER A 216 -14.07 16.87 -4.04
N CYS A 217 -15.16 16.26 -4.51
CA CYS A 217 -16.38 16.10 -3.70
C CYS A 217 -16.09 15.15 -2.52
N GLY A 218 -16.06 15.64 -1.27
CA GLY A 218 -16.03 14.80 -0.07
C GLY A 218 -15.13 15.22 1.10
N GLY A 219 -14.44 16.37 1.05
CA GLY A 219 -13.64 16.86 2.18
C GLY A 219 -14.42 17.84 3.05
N GLU A 220 -14.80 17.42 4.27
CA GLU A 220 -15.26 18.33 5.32
C GLU A 220 -14.19 19.38 5.65
N THR A 221 -14.62 20.63 5.82
CA THR A 221 -13.77 21.77 6.19
C THR A 221 -13.16 21.60 7.59
N LEU A 222 -11.86 21.92 7.71
CA LEU A 222 -10.93 21.93 8.85
C LEU A 222 -11.38 22.59 10.20
N ALA A 223 -12.67 22.75 10.47
CA ALA A 223 -13.19 23.49 11.64
C ALA A 223 -13.69 22.60 12.80
N SER A 224 -13.89 21.29 12.60
CA SER A 224 -14.52 20.40 13.59
C SER A 224 -13.57 19.76 14.62
N ASP A 225 -12.25 19.83 14.44
CA ASP A 225 -11.29 19.09 15.28
C ASP A 225 -11.12 19.66 16.70
N LYS A 226 -11.40 20.95 16.93
CA LYS A 226 -11.23 21.57 18.25
C LYS A 226 -12.26 21.14 19.29
N GLN A 227 -13.43 20.65 18.88
CA GLN A 227 -14.46 20.21 19.83
C GLN A 227 -14.20 18.78 20.34
N ARG A 228 -13.46 17.95 19.58
CA ARG A 228 -13.17 16.56 19.94
C ARG A 228 -12.05 16.42 20.99
N GLU A 229 -11.11 17.35 21.02
CA GLU A 229 -9.98 17.34 21.99
C GLU A 229 -10.42 17.62 23.45
N GLN A 230 -11.51 18.36 23.65
CA GLN A 230 -11.97 18.73 25.00
C GLN A 230 -12.70 17.60 25.73
N GLU A 231 -13.32 16.66 25.01
CA GLU A 231 -14.00 15.51 25.63
C GLU A 231 -13.04 14.38 26.04
N VAL A 232 -11.93 14.20 25.33
CA VAL A 232 -10.93 13.15 25.62
C VAL A 232 -10.15 13.47 26.90
N SER A 233 -9.84 14.75 27.14
CA SER A 233 -9.13 15.20 28.36
C SER A 233 -9.88 14.91 29.66
N LYS A 234 -11.23 14.90 29.65
CA LYS A 234 -12.04 14.63 30.84
C LYS A 234 -12.10 13.14 31.22
N LYS A 235 -11.94 12.22 30.27
CA LYS A 235 -11.97 10.77 30.54
C LYS A 235 -10.65 10.22 31.11
N GLN A 236 -9.53 10.88 30.87
CA GLN A 236 -8.20 10.40 31.31
C GLN A 236 -7.95 10.58 32.82
N LYS A 237 -8.74 11.42 33.52
CA LYS A 237 -8.48 11.81 34.92
C LYS A 237 -9.01 10.84 35.98
N VAL A 238 -9.77 9.80 35.60
CA VAL A 238 -10.45 8.89 36.53
C VAL A 238 -9.66 7.59 36.81
N ILE A 239 -8.59 7.31 36.06
CA ILE A 239 -7.90 6.00 36.10
C ILE A 239 -6.66 5.99 37.02
N THR A 240 -6.24 7.11 37.60
CA THR A 240 -4.93 7.21 38.31
C THR A 240 -5.00 7.27 39.83
N GLU A 241 -5.96 6.60 40.48
CA GLU A 241 -5.90 6.37 41.93
C GLU A 241 -6.41 4.97 42.28
N GLN A 242 -5.52 3.98 42.31
CA GLN A 242 -5.55 2.82 43.23
C GLN A 242 -4.43 1.83 42.89
N SER A 243 -3.27 1.97 43.57
CA SER A 243 -2.33 0.85 43.73
C SER A 243 -1.66 0.90 45.11
N SER A 244 -1.89 -0.12 45.93
CA SER A 244 -1.13 -0.44 47.15
C SER A 244 -1.36 -1.91 47.52
N ILE A 245 -0.28 -2.68 47.57
CA ILE A 245 -0.25 -4.16 47.66
C ILE A 245 -0.04 -4.63 49.11
N LYS A 246 -0.66 -5.76 49.52
CA LYS A 246 -0.22 -6.59 50.67
C LYS A 246 -0.26 -8.11 50.34
N LYS A 247 0.78 -8.82 50.81
CA LYS A 247 1.14 -10.24 50.59
C LYS A 247 0.30 -11.23 51.41
N PHE A 248 0.06 -12.45 50.90
CA PHE A 248 -0.29 -13.64 51.71
C PHE A 248 0.33 -14.97 51.19
N LYS A 249 0.59 -15.89 52.14
CA LYS A 249 1.19 -17.24 52.02
C LYS A 249 0.16 -18.31 51.61
N ASN A 250 0.64 -19.44 51.06
CA ASN A 250 -0.13 -20.55 50.49
C ASN A 250 -0.18 -21.79 51.43
N PRO A 251 -1.25 -22.60 51.44
CA PRO A 251 -1.20 -24.00 51.87
C PRO A 251 -1.63 -25.02 50.77
N GLU A 252 -1.23 -26.28 50.97
CA GLU A 252 -1.25 -27.44 50.07
C GLU A 252 -2.65 -28.05 49.80
N ILE A 253 -2.83 -28.75 48.67
CA ILE A 253 -4.04 -29.54 48.34
C ILE A 253 -3.63 -30.91 47.74
N ASN A 254 -4.20 -31.98 48.32
CA ASN A 254 -4.24 -33.37 47.83
C ASN A 254 -5.54 -33.63 47.04
N GLY A 255 -5.51 -34.46 45.98
CA GLY A 255 -6.73 -35.04 45.36
C GLY A 255 -6.52 -35.76 44.01
N GLU A 256 -7.10 -36.96 43.88
CA GLU A 256 -6.84 -38.07 42.93
C GLU A 256 -7.40 -37.92 41.48
N ARG A 257 -6.90 -38.76 40.55
CA ARG A 257 -7.36 -38.89 39.14
C ARG A 257 -7.88 -40.32 38.85
N ILE A 258 -8.89 -40.45 37.99
CA ILE A 258 -9.46 -41.73 37.51
C ILE A 258 -9.45 -41.78 35.97
N TRP A 259 -9.24 -42.96 35.37
CA TRP A 259 -9.02 -43.23 33.93
C TRP A 259 -10.19 -43.97 33.25
N SER A 260 -10.40 -43.78 31.93
CA SER A 260 -11.21 -44.69 31.08
C SER A 260 -10.76 -44.67 29.61
N ASP A 261 -10.93 -45.80 28.90
CA ASP A 261 -10.16 -46.19 27.69
C ASP A 261 -10.77 -45.90 26.31
N HIS A 262 -11.87 -45.16 26.16
CA HIS A 262 -12.52 -45.03 24.83
C HIS A 262 -12.76 -43.58 24.39
N GLY A 263 -11.93 -43.12 23.45
CA GLY A 263 -12.11 -41.86 22.71
C GLY A 263 -13.08 -42.05 21.56
N GLY A 264 -14.37 -41.77 21.79
CA GLY A 264 -15.42 -41.82 20.78
C GLY A 264 -16.62 -40.89 21.11
N PRO A 265 -17.65 -40.83 20.24
CA PRO A 265 -18.78 -39.88 20.29
C PRO A 265 -19.57 -39.83 21.61
N GLU A 266 -19.39 -40.81 22.49
CA GLU A 266 -20.02 -40.87 23.81
C GLU A 266 -19.46 -39.82 24.79
N SER A 267 -18.24 -39.33 24.58
CA SER A 267 -17.58 -38.32 25.43
C SER A 267 -18.25 -36.93 25.37
N HIS A 268 -18.82 -36.56 24.21
CA HIS A 268 -19.58 -35.31 24.06
C HIS A 268 -20.91 -35.36 24.82
N LYS A 269 -21.59 -36.52 24.77
CA LYS A 269 -22.89 -36.74 25.43
C LYS A 269 -22.79 -36.70 26.96
N TYR A 270 -21.64 -37.07 27.51
CA TYR A 270 -21.34 -36.98 28.94
C TYR A 270 -21.12 -35.53 29.42
N CYS A 271 -20.45 -34.69 28.62
CA CYS A 271 -20.20 -33.28 28.99
C CYS A 271 -21.45 -32.40 28.85
N GLU A 272 -22.33 -32.69 27.89
CA GLU A 272 -23.67 -32.07 27.79
C GLU A 272 -24.58 -32.46 28.97
N GLN A 273 -24.61 -33.74 29.38
CA GLN A 273 -25.40 -34.18 30.55
C GLN A 273 -24.94 -33.57 31.87
N LYS A 274 -23.71 -33.03 31.93
CA LYS A 274 -23.13 -32.38 33.12
C LYS A 274 -23.07 -30.85 33.02
N GLY A 275 -23.56 -30.25 31.92
CA GLY A 275 -23.72 -28.80 31.77
C GLY A 275 -22.46 -28.03 31.38
N TYR A 276 -21.56 -28.60 30.57
CA TYR A 276 -20.35 -27.93 30.08
C TYR A 276 -20.40 -27.67 28.56
N ASP A 277 -19.94 -26.49 28.11
CA ASP A 277 -20.19 -26.00 26.74
C ASP A 277 -19.25 -26.57 25.65
N HIS A 278 -18.06 -27.09 25.97
CA HIS A 278 -17.10 -27.61 24.97
C HIS A 278 -16.19 -28.74 25.47
N ALA A 279 -15.85 -29.68 24.57
CA ALA A 279 -14.82 -30.71 24.78
C ALA A 279 -13.52 -30.35 24.01
N VAL A 280 -12.35 -30.49 24.64
CA VAL A 280 -11.04 -30.24 24.01
C VAL A 280 -10.20 -31.53 24.02
N THR A 281 -9.65 -31.89 22.86
CA THR A 281 -8.71 -33.01 22.67
C THR A 281 -7.27 -32.51 22.62
N TYR A 282 -6.36 -33.12 23.39
CA TYR A 282 -4.92 -32.91 23.27
C TYR A 282 -4.20 -34.23 22.98
N ALA A 283 -3.23 -34.21 22.06
CA ALA A 283 -2.25 -35.27 21.85
C ALA A 283 -0.88 -34.77 22.33
N GLU A 284 -0.29 -35.41 23.34
CA GLU A 284 1.09 -35.18 23.77
C GLU A 284 1.95 -36.40 23.46
N GLN A 285 3.09 -36.19 22.80
CA GLN A 285 4.11 -37.21 22.53
C GLN A 285 5.16 -37.15 23.65
N LYS A 286 5.27 -38.19 24.49
CA LYS A 286 6.31 -38.29 25.52
C LYS A 286 7.55 -39.00 24.98
N ALA A 287 8.69 -38.33 25.02
CA ALA A 287 10.00 -38.88 24.65
C ALA A 287 10.76 -39.54 25.83
N ASP A 288 10.14 -39.67 27.02
CA ASP A 288 10.88 -40.04 28.24
C ASP A 288 10.86 -41.55 28.58
N ASP A 289 10.10 -42.39 27.88
CA ASP A 289 10.05 -43.84 28.18
C ASP A 289 11.08 -44.70 27.42
N CYS A 290 12.01 -44.10 26.65
CA CYS A 290 12.99 -44.85 25.86
C CYS A 290 14.34 -45.11 26.58
N LEU A 291 14.47 -44.79 27.87
CA LEU A 291 15.75 -44.85 28.60
C LEU A 291 15.91 -46.02 29.60
N HIS A 292 14.99 -47.00 29.64
CA HIS A 292 15.09 -48.13 30.59
C HIS A 292 15.03 -49.53 30.00
N SER A 293 15.42 -49.74 28.72
CA SER A 293 15.65 -51.09 28.18
C SER A 293 17.14 -51.34 27.94
N LYS A 294 17.70 -52.36 28.60
CA LYS A 294 19.08 -52.82 28.37
C LYS A 294 19.28 -53.20 26.90
N GLY A 295 20.23 -52.56 26.19
CA GLY A 295 20.69 -53.01 24.87
C GLY A 295 20.91 -51.96 23.78
N ASN A 296 20.57 -50.68 23.99
CA ASN A 296 20.64 -49.66 22.92
C ASN A 296 21.89 -48.76 23.04
N ARG A 297 22.59 -48.50 21.92
CA ARG A 297 23.68 -47.50 21.84
C ARG A 297 23.18 -46.21 21.17
N CYS A 298 23.31 -45.09 21.86
CA CYS A 298 23.22 -43.74 21.29
C CYS A 298 24.63 -43.17 21.09
N VAL A 299 24.92 -42.59 19.92
CA VAL A 299 26.20 -41.89 19.66
C VAL A 299 25.93 -40.38 19.69
N LYS A 300 26.68 -39.66 20.54
CA LYS A 300 26.44 -38.25 20.87
C LYS A 300 27.22 -37.33 19.92
N ARG A 301 26.54 -36.60 19.02
CA ARG A 301 27.04 -35.34 18.40
C ARG A 301 25.88 -34.41 18.04
N THR A 302 25.73 -33.35 18.85
CA THR A 302 25.01 -32.07 18.62
C THR A 302 23.57 -32.07 18.05
N SER A 303 22.64 -31.66 18.92
CA SER A 303 21.31 -31.02 18.75
C SER A 303 20.16 -31.69 17.98
N THR A 304 20.28 -32.89 17.44
CA THR A 304 19.09 -33.71 17.09
C THR A 304 19.35 -35.18 17.38
N ASP A 305 18.62 -35.75 18.34
CA ASP A 305 18.70 -37.18 18.65
C ASP A 305 17.85 -37.98 17.64
N ILE A 306 18.48 -38.86 16.86
CA ILE A 306 17.80 -39.90 16.07
C ILE A 306 18.08 -41.24 16.76
N CYS A 307 17.03 -41.88 17.28
CA CYS A 307 17.09 -43.24 17.82
C CYS A 307 16.49 -44.22 16.79
N ILE A 308 17.25 -45.25 16.39
CA ILE A 308 16.75 -46.35 15.55
C ILE A 308 16.56 -47.58 16.44
N SER A 309 15.32 -48.02 16.61
CA SER A 309 14.97 -49.33 17.20
C SER A 309 14.87 -50.39 16.11
N LYS A 310 15.27 -51.63 16.39
CA LYS A 310 15.16 -52.77 15.46
C LYS A 310 13.71 -53.24 15.21
N ASN A 311 12.70 -52.78 15.97
CA ASN A 311 11.32 -53.27 15.87
C ASN A 311 10.26 -52.14 15.86
N GLY A 312 10.14 -51.37 14.77
CA GLY A 312 8.95 -50.53 14.44
C GLY A 312 8.69 -49.25 15.27
N PRO A 313 7.83 -48.31 14.78
CA PRO A 313 7.51 -47.02 15.44
C PRO A 313 6.39 -47.13 16.50
N CYS A 314 6.53 -46.37 17.60
CA CYS A 314 5.60 -46.30 18.74
C CYS A 314 4.32 -45.48 18.44
N ALA A 315 3.16 -45.94 18.93
CA ALA A 315 1.84 -45.33 18.75
C ALA A 315 1.55 -44.18 19.76
N ILE A 316 0.67 -43.25 19.35
CA ILE A 316 0.24 -42.05 20.10
C ILE A 316 -1.14 -42.29 20.74
N TYR A 317 -1.34 -41.93 22.01
CA TYR A 317 -2.65 -41.91 22.70
C TYR A 317 -3.15 -40.47 22.94
N THR A 318 -4.47 -40.23 22.91
CA THR A 318 -5.11 -38.90 23.04
C THR A 318 -5.87 -38.76 24.36
N LEU A 319 -5.76 -37.62 25.05
CA LEU A 319 -6.47 -37.27 26.30
C LEU A 319 -7.63 -36.31 26.00
N ILE A 320 -8.81 -36.56 26.58
CA ILE A 320 -10.00 -35.68 26.53
C ILE A 320 -10.33 -35.21 27.95
N GLY A 321 -10.47 -33.91 28.17
CA GLY A 321 -10.92 -33.32 29.44
C GLY A 321 -11.98 -32.24 29.21
N CYS A 322 -13.01 -32.22 30.07
CA CYS A 322 -14.03 -31.16 30.13
C CYS A 322 -13.82 -30.31 31.39
N THR A 323 -13.90 -28.97 31.27
CA THR A 323 -13.69 -28.05 32.41
C THR A 323 -14.75 -26.96 32.47
N ALA A 324 -15.29 -26.66 33.67
CA ALA A 324 -15.99 -25.40 33.95
C ALA A 324 -15.02 -24.35 34.44
N ILE A 325 -15.27 -23.11 34.01
CA ILE A 325 -14.55 -21.94 34.49
C ILE A 325 -15.24 -21.46 35.77
N SER A 326 -14.60 -21.67 36.92
CA SER A 326 -14.84 -20.85 38.10
C SER A 326 -13.52 -20.39 38.68
N SER A 327 -13.47 -19.09 38.95
CA SER A 327 -12.32 -18.31 39.33
C SER A 327 -11.79 -18.70 40.72
N LYS A 328 -10.57 -19.25 40.78
CA LYS A 328 -9.51 -18.87 41.74
C LYS A 328 -8.23 -19.66 41.49
N ILE A 329 -7.12 -18.94 41.58
CA ILE A 329 -5.78 -19.25 41.10
C ILE A 329 -5.08 -20.27 42.03
N VAL A 330 -4.55 -21.35 41.45
CA VAL A 330 -3.41 -22.11 41.99
C VAL A 330 -2.33 -22.13 40.92
N ALA A 331 -1.17 -21.52 41.18
CA ALA A 331 -0.06 -21.42 40.23
C ALA A 331 0.85 -22.65 40.28
N PRO A 332 1.28 -23.20 39.12
CA PRO A 332 2.46 -24.05 39.04
C PRO A 332 3.69 -23.23 38.64
N VAL A 333 4.65 -23.05 39.56
CA VAL A 333 5.97 -22.51 39.21
C VAL A 333 6.84 -23.64 38.63
N LYS A 334 7.03 -23.63 37.30
CA LYS A 334 8.27 -23.95 36.53
C LYS A 334 7.95 -24.35 35.06
N LYS A 335 7.30 -23.44 34.32
CA LYS A 335 7.41 -23.34 32.85
C LYS A 335 7.33 -21.87 32.41
N GLU A 336 6.53 -21.05 33.11
CA GLU A 336 6.45 -19.61 32.87
C GLU A 336 7.77 -18.85 33.04
N LYS A 337 8.62 -19.21 34.01
CA LYS A 337 9.90 -18.48 34.18
C LYS A 337 10.85 -18.68 32.99
N ILE A 338 10.77 -19.82 32.29
CA ILE A 338 11.59 -20.09 31.11
C ILE A 338 11.00 -19.39 29.87
N SER A 339 9.67 -19.40 29.69
CA SER A 339 9.02 -18.69 28.56
C SER A 339 9.05 -17.16 28.69
N VAL A 340 8.96 -16.63 29.91
CA VAL A 340 9.07 -15.18 30.17
C VAL A 340 10.52 -14.69 30.04
N LEU A 341 11.52 -15.51 30.41
CA LEU A 341 12.94 -15.18 30.19
C LEU A 341 13.35 -15.27 28.71
N THR A 342 12.81 -16.21 27.92
CA THR A 342 13.06 -16.25 26.47
C THR A 342 12.29 -15.16 25.70
N ALA A 343 11.08 -14.78 26.12
CA ALA A 343 10.32 -13.68 25.51
C ALA A 343 10.88 -12.28 25.81
N GLN A 344 11.77 -12.14 26.79
CA GLN A 344 12.52 -10.90 27.02
C GLN A 344 13.80 -10.81 26.18
N ASN A 345 14.37 -11.94 25.75
CA ASN A 345 15.62 -11.98 24.99
C ASN A 345 15.46 -11.79 23.48
N ASN A 346 14.23 -11.76 22.94
CA ASN A 346 13.97 -11.52 21.52
C ASN A 346 13.42 -10.11 21.21
N ARG A 347 13.36 -9.22 22.20
CA ARG A 347 12.93 -7.82 22.02
C ARG A 347 13.98 -6.89 22.57
N TRP A 348 14.31 -5.86 21.81
CA TRP A 348 15.30 -4.86 22.21
C TRP A 348 14.85 -3.48 21.75
N THR A 349 15.00 -2.47 22.61
CA THR A 349 14.80 -1.08 22.24
C THR A 349 16.14 -0.37 22.23
N GLU A 350 16.48 0.26 21.11
CA GLU A 350 17.70 1.06 20.99
C GLU A 350 17.54 2.33 21.85
N PRO A 351 18.34 2.49 22.91
CA PRO A 351 18.07 3.50 23.94
C PRO A 351 18.23 4.95 23.47
N LYS A 352 18.99 5.21 22.40
CA LYS A 352 19.21 6.59 21.90
C LYS A 352 18.05 7.10 21.07
N THR A 353 17.44 6.24 20.28
CA THR A 353 16.37 6.59 19.33
C THR A 353 15.00 6.17 19.83
N GLY A 354 14.89 5.12 20.63
CA GLY A 354 13.62 4.51 21.03
C GLY A 354 13.07 3.51 20.02
N MET A 355 13.83 3.17 18.97
CA MET A 355 13.44 2.16 17.98
C MET A 355 13.38 0.78 18.63
N ALA A 356 12.25 0.08 18.47
CA ALA A 356 12.06 -1.28 18.94
C ALA A 356 12.42 -2.30 17.85
N PHE A 357 13.08 -3.37 18.25
CA PHE A 357 13.57 -4.45 17.40
C PHE A 357 13.13 -5.80 17.93
N ILE A 358 12.92 -6.72 17.00
CA ILE A 358 12.62 -8.13 17.24
C ILE A 358 13.79 -8.98 16.74
N LYS A 359 14.26 -9.94 17.53
CA LYS A 359 15.22 -10.94 17.09
C LYS A 359 14.52 -11.98 16.22
N ILE A 360 14.98 -12.10 14.99
CA ILE A 360 14.48 -13.02 13.98
C ILE A 360 15.46 -14.21 13.90
N PRO A 361 15.05 -15.44 14.26
CA PRO A 361 15.92 -16.60 14.20
C PRO A 361 16.17 -17.00 12.76
N GLY A 362 17.44 -17.21 12.41
CA GLY A 362 17.87 -17.60 11.08
C GLY A 362 17.41 -19.01 10.70
N LYS A 363 16.95 -19.17 9.46
CA LYS A 363 16.56 -20.46 8.89
C LYS A 363 16.65 -20.42 7.36
N CYS A 364 16.71 -21.60 6.75
CA CYS A 364 16.41 -21.77 5.34
C CYS A 364 14.90 -21.77 5.09
N PHE A 365 14.47 -21.10 4.02
CA PHE A 365 13.08 -21.03 3.58
C PHE A 365 13.00 -20.97 2.05
N ASN A 366 11.83 -21.30 1.51
CA ASN A 366 11.56 -21.14 0.08
C ASN A 366 11.16 -19.69 -0.20
N MET A 367 12.10 -18.92 -0.73
CA MET A 367 11.90 -17.55 -1.21
C MET A 367 11.27 -17.56 -2.59
N GLY A 368 10.41 -16.58 -2.89
CA GLY A 368 9.64 -16.49 -4.13
C GLY A 368 8.28 -17.20 -4.04
N SER A 369 7.54 -17.22 -5.15
CA SER A 369 6.18 -17.76 -5.23
C SER A 369 6.12 -19.04 -6.10
N PRO A 370 5.33 -20.05 -5.67
CA PRO A 370 5.11 -21.25 -6.47
C PRO A 370 4.33 -20.91 -7.75
N ASP A 371 4.43 -21.76 -8.77
CA ASP A 371 3.80 -21.50 -10.08
C ASP A 371 2.27 -21.37 -10.01
N SER A 372 1.65 -21.94 -8.98
CA SER A 372 0.21 -21.89 -8.72
C SER A 372 -0.26 -20.63 -7.98
N GLU A 373 0.65 -19.80 -7.47
CA GLU A 373 0.27 -18.59 -6.73
C GLU A 373 -0.37 -17.55 -7.67
N LYS A 374 -1.60 -17.13 -7.34
CA LYS A 374 -2.33 -16.16 -8.16
C LYS A 374 -1.59 -14.82 -8.18
N ASN A 375 -1.57 -14.17 -9.35
CA ASN A 375 -0.95 -12.86 -9.57
C ASN A 375 0.57 -12.80 -9.34
N ARG A 376 1.27 -13.94 -9.37
CA ARG A 376 2.74 -13.99 -9.31
C ARG A 376 3.40 -13.28 -10.49
N GLY A 377 4.53 -12.63 -10.22
CA GLY A 377 5.47 -12.13 -11.23
C GLY A 377 6.35 -13.23 -11.80
N SER A 378 6.93 -12.99 -12.99
CA SER A 378 7.88 -13.93 -13.61
C SER A 378 9.26 -13.95 -12.94
N ASP A 379 9.54 -12.94 -12.13
CA ASP A 379 10.80 -12.66 -11.43
C ASP A 379 10.77 -13.11 -9.96
N GLU A 380 9.76 -13.89 -9.59
CA GLU A 380 9.52 -14.40 -8.23
C GLU A 380 9.73 -15.93 -8.15
N LYS A 381 10.64 -16.48 -8.96
CA LYS A 381 10.81 -17.94 -9.03
C LYS A 381 11.19 -18.53 -7.67
N GLN A 382 10.44 -19.54 -7.23
CA GLN A 382 10.68 -20.17 -5.94
C GLN A 382 12.04 -20.91 -5.89
N HIS A 383 12.80 -20.69 -4.83
CA HIS A 383 14.10 -21.33 -4.55
C HIS A 383 14.43 -21.27 -3.06
N GLU A 384 15.33 -22.14 -2.58
CA GLU A 384 15.73 -22.16 -1.17
C GLU A 384 16.81 -21.10 -0.90
N VAL A 385 16.63 -20.33 0.18
CA VAL A 385 17.58 -19.33 0.69
C VAL A 385 17.69 -19.46 2.21
N CYS A 386 18.89 -19.30 2.75
CA CYS A 386 19.13 -19.31 4.20
C CYS A 386 19.53 -17.93 4.71
N VAL A 387 18.84 -17.47 5.76
CA VAL A 387 19.18 -16.24 6.48
C VAL A 387 19.78 -16.58 7.85
N LYS A 388 20.70 -15.73 8.34
CA LYS A 388 21.26 -15.86 9.70
C LYS A 388 20.32 -15.23 10.72
N ASP A 389 20.65 -15.32 12.00
CA ASP A 389 19.99 -14.52 13.03
C ASP A 389 20.24 -13.03 12.77
N PHE A 390 19.20 -12.21 12.91
CA PHE A 390 19.30 -10.75 12.84
C PHE A 390 18.22 -10.10 13.71
N TRP A 391 18.43 -8.82 14.03
CA TRP A 391 17.42 -7.98 14.66
C TRP A 391 16.74 -7.13 13.59
N MET A 392 15.42 -7.10 13.55
CA MET A 392 14.64 -6.28 12.62
C MET A 392 13.74 -5.30 13.36
N GLY A 393 13.64 -4.08 12.83
CA GLY A 393 12.73 -3.06 13.31
C GLY A 393 11.31 -3.61 13.39
N LYS A 394 10.70 -3.46 14.56
CA LYS A 394 9.35 -3.96 14.85
C LYS A 394 8.31 -3.38 13.88
N THR A 395 8.56 -2.17 13.40
CA THR A 395 7.75 -1.38 12.46
C THR A 395 8.66 -0.76 11.40
N GLU A 396 8.10 -0.09 10.40
CA GLU A 396 8.86 0.87 9.61
C GLU A 396 9.41 2.00 10.50
N VAL A 397 10.43 2.72 9.99
CA VAL A 397 10.96 3.92 10.67
C VAL A 397 9.88 5.00 10.67
N THR A 398 9.56 5.52 11.85
CA THR A 398 8.55 6.58 12.00
C THR A 398 9.09 7.96 11.68
N GLN A 399 8.21 8.92 11.40
CA GLN A 399 8.58 10.32 11.19
C GLN A 399 9.28 10.95 12.40
N ALA A 400 8.84 10.64 13.62
CA ALA A 400 9.51 11.12 14.84
C ALA A 400 10.95 10.57 14.96
N GLN A 401 11.15 9.28 14.63
CA GLN A 401 12.49 8.67 14.63
C GLN A 401 13.38 9.27 13.54
N TRP A 402 12.83 9.48 12.34
CA TRP A 402 13.51 10.17 11.26
C TRP A 402 13.94 11.58 11.65
N GLN A 403 13.00 12.41 12.10
CA GLN A 403 13.24 13.78 12.54
C GLN A 403 14.32 13.85 13.62
N LYS A 404 14.28 12.94 14.59
CA LYS A 404 15.28 12.87 15.67
C LYS A 404 16.70 12.61 15.13
N VAL A 405 16.85 11.80 14.10
CA VAL A 405 18.16 11.43 13.52
C VAL A 405 18.62 12.44 12.47
N MET A 406 17.72 12.88 11.60
CA MET A 406 18.03 13.66 10.40
C MET A 406 17.87 15.17 10.58
N GLY A 407 16.97 15.60 11.47
CA GLY A 407 16.68 17.01 11.74
C GLY A 407 15.62 17.64 10.82
N ASN A 408 14.98 16.85 9.95
CA ASN A 408 13.92 17.28 9.04
C ASN A 408 12.85 16.16 8.90
N ASN A 409 11.73 16.44 8.22
CA ASN A 409 10.68 15.46 7.92
C ASN A 409 10.17 15.66 6.47
N PRO A 410 10.57 14.79 5.52
CA PRO A 410 10.21 14.92 4.11
C PRO A 410 8.82 14.36 3.75
N SER A 411 8.15 13.69 4.70
CA SER A 411 6.93 12.91 4.44
C SER A 411 5.75 13.78 4.01
N SER A 412 4.96 13.30 3.07
CA SER A 412 3.75 13.95 2.59
C SER A 412 2.60 13.88 3.62
N PHE A 413 2.36 12.70 4.20
CA PHE A 413 1.34 12.50 5.22
C PHE A 413 1.94 12.76 6.59
N LYS A 414 1.43 13.74 7.34
CA LYS A 414 2.05 14.14 8.61
C LYS A 414 1.52 13.32 9.80
N GLY A 415 2.43 12.88 10.66
CA GLY A 415 2.12 12.28 11.95
C GLY A 415 3.35 11.60 12.55
N ASP A 416 3.63 11.87 13.83
CA ASP A 416 4.86 11.40 14.49
C ASP A 416 5.03 9.87 14.44
N ASN A 417 3.93 9.13 14.56
CA ASN A 417 3.89 7.67 14.53
C ASN A 417 3.64 7.09 13.13
N LYS A 418 3.46 7.91 12.10
CA LYS A 418 3.37 7.43 10.71
C LYS A 418 4.74 7.01 10.21
N PRO A 419 4.83 6.07 9.25
CA PRO A 419 6.09 5.76 8.60
C PRO A 419 6.64 7.04 7.94
N VAL A 420 7.96 7.20 7.97
CA VAL A 420 8.60 8.18 7.12
C VAL A 420 8.53 7.69 5.67
N GLU A 421 7.97 8.53 4.82
CA GLU A 421 7.92 8.34 3.37
C GLU A 421 8.46 9.56 2.62
N ASN A 422 8.48 9.49 1.28
CA ASN A 422 9.11 10.46 0.38
C ASN A 422 10.64 10.52 0.57
N ILE A 423 11.24 9.34 0.76
CA ILE A 423 12.68 9.14 0.98
C ILE A 423 13.24 8.17 -0.06
N SER A 424 14.47 8.42 -0.48
CA SER A 424 15.18 7.58 -1.44
C SER A 424 16.04 6.54 -0.73
N TRP A 425 16.51 5.55 -1.48
CA TRP A 425 17.50 4.62 -0.97
C TRP A 425 18.75 5.34 -0.46
N ASN A 426 19.21 6.38 -1.17
CA ASN A 426 20.33 7.21 -0.73
C ASN A 426 20.04 7.94 0.60
N ASP A 427 18.81 8.42 0.81
CA ASP A 427 18.44 9.06 2.08
C ASP A 427 18.45 8.05 3.24
N THR A 428 18.04 6.80 3.00
CA THR A 428 18.15 5.73 4.02
C THR A 428 19.61 5.49 4.42
N ARG A 429 20.55 5.56 3.48
CA ARG A 429 21.99 5.39 3.76
C ARG A 429 22.51 6.50 4.67
N ASP A 430 22.10 7.73 4.43
CA ASP A 430 22.46 8.87 5.28
C ASP A 430 21.84 8.74 6.67
N PHE A 431 20.58 8.32 6.75
CA PHE A 431 19.93 8.01 8.03
C PHE A 431 20.69 6.94 8.80
N LEU A 432 21.01 5.81 8.16
CA LEU A 432 21.73 4.68 8.77
C LEU A 432 23.13 5.06 9.22
N LYS A 433 23.83 5.92 8.45
CA LYS A 433 25.13 6.47 8.84
C LYS A 433 25.03 7.31 10.11
N LYS A 434 24.07 8.23 10.18
CA LYS A 434 23.83 9.05 11.39
C LYS A 434 23.34 8.20 12.57
N LEU A 435 22.53 7.17 12.32
CA LEU A 435 22.06 6.23 13.33
C LEU A 435 23.22 5.43 13.93
N LYS A 436 24.14 4.94 13.10
CA LYS A 436 25.36 4.25 13.55
C LYS A 436 26.20 5.16 14.46
N THR A 437 26.39 6.43 14.09
CA THR A 437 27.13 7.41 14.92
C THR A 437 26.47 7.62 16.29
N ARG A 438 25.14 7.59 16.36
CA ARG A 438 24.40 7.83 17.61
C ARG A 438 24.30 6.58 18.50
N SER A 439 24.01 5.42 17.90
CA SER A 439 23.76 4.17 18.61
C SER A 439 25.03 3.36 18.90
N GLY A 440 26.13 3.62 18.17
CA GLY A 440 27.37 2.84 18.23
C GLY A 440 27.28 1.44 17.61
N LYS A 441 26.10 1.04 17.08
CA LYS A 441 25.88 -0.26 16.46
C LYS A 441 25.77 -0.12 14.93
N ALA A 442 26.27 -1.11 14.20
CA ALA A 442 26.18 -1.14 12.74
C ALA A 442 24.75 -1.49 12.29
N SER A 443 23.98 -0.48 11.90
CA SER A 443 22.66 -0.63 11.29
C SER A 443 22.74 -0.69 9.77
N ARG A 444 21.79 -1.40 9.15
CA ARG A 444 21.62 -1.46 7.69
C ARG A 444 20.13 -1.62 7.31
N LEU A 445 19.83 -1.57 6.01
CA LEU A 445 18.57 -2.10 5.48
C LEU A 445 18.60 -3.63 5.48
N PRO A 446 17.45 -4.32 5.55
CA PRO A 446 17.39 -5.77 5.33
C PRO A 446 17.87 -6.12 3.92
N SER A 447 18.42 -7.32 3.75
CA SER A 447 18.48 -7.90 2.40
C SER A 447 17.06 -8.25 1.93
N GLU A 448 16.88 -8.47 0.63
CA GLU A 448 15.59 -8.90 0.10
C GLU A 448 15.14 -10.22 0.74
N ALA A 449 16.06 -11.17 0.89
CA ALA A 449 15.79 -12.47 1.51
C ALA A 449 15.40 -12.35 2.99
N GLU A 450 16.08 -11.50 3.76
CA GLU A 450 15.73 -11.24 5.17
C GLU A 450 14.34 -10.62 5.30
N TRP A 451 14.00 -9.69 4.39
CA TRP A 451 12.69 -9.06 4.38
C TRP A 451 11.59 -10.09 4.08
N GLU A 452 11.75 -10.92 3.04
CA GLU A 452 10.73 -11.92 2.69
C GLU A 452 10.56 -12.98 3.79
N TYR A 453 11.67 -13.46 4.35
CA TYR A 453 11.65 -14.41 5.46
C TYR A 453 10.87 -13.83 6.64
N ALA A 454 11.16 -12.58 6.99
CA ALA A 454 10.52 -11.87 8.08
C ALA A 454 9.03 -11.63 7.81
N ALA A 455 8.65 -11.29 6.57
CA ALA A 455 7.26 -11.07 6.18
C ALA A 455 6.44 -12.35 6.29
N ARG A 456 6.98 -13.48 5.80
CA ARG A 456 6.33 -14.79 5.83
C ARG A 456 6.10 -15.33 7.24
N ALA A 457 7.03 -15.07 8.16
CA ALA A 457 6.96 -15.53 9.55
C ALA A 457 6.59 -17.02 9.70
N GLY A 458 7.09 -17.86 8.79
CA GLY A 458 6.85 -19.31 8.76
C GLY A 458 5.76 -19.78 7.80
N THR A 459 4.98 -18.89 7.17
CA THR A 459 4.00 -19.29 6.16
C THR A 459 4.62 -19.44 4.77
N SER A 460 3.98 -20.25 3.92
CA SER A 460 4.30 -20.40 2.49
C SER A 460 3.26 -19.79 1.57
N THR A 461 2.26 -19.13 2.14
CA THR A 461 1.13 -18.51 1.45
C THR A 461 1.48 -17.11 0.92
N PRO A 462 0.61 -16.48 0.11
CA PRO A 462 0.84 -15.13 -0.40
C PRO A 462 0.99 -14.08 0.71
N PHE A 463 0.34 -14.26 1.87
CA PHE A 463 0.43 -13.37 3.02
C PHE A 463 0.74 -14.17 4.29
N ASN A 464 1.23 -13.52 5.35
CA ASN A 464 1.36 -14.16 6.67
C ASN A 464 -0.01 -14.55 7.26
N THR A 465 -1.09 -13.92 6.79
CA THR A 465 -2.48 -14.21 7.17
C THR A 465 -3.11 -15.35 6.35
N GLY A 466 -2.33 -16.03 5.51
CA GLY A 466 -2.77 -17.12 4.64
C GLY A 466 -2.98 -16.68 3.20
N ASN A 467 -4.03 -17.21 2.56
CA ASN A 467 -4.39 -16.91 1.17
C ASN A 467 -5.22 -15.62 1.00
N CYS A 468 -5.42 -14.88 2.08
CA CYS A 468 -6.20 -13.66 2.08
C CYS A 468 -5.65 -12.65 3.07
N ILE A 469 -5.80 -11.36 2.75
CA ILE A 469 -5.54 -10.25 3.66
C ILE A 469 -6.66 -9.22 3.52
N SER A 470 -7.17 -8.74 4.65
CA SER A 470 -8.25 -7.75 4.71
C SER A 470 -7.72 -6.37 5.08
N SER A 471 -8.51 -5.33 4.83
CA SER A 471 -8.18 -3.95 5.23
C SER A 471 -8.12 -3.73 6.74
N GLU A 472 -8.55 -4.70 7.56
CA GLU A 472 -8.38 -4.70 9.02
C GLU A 472 -7.06 -5.37 9.46
N GLN A 473 -6.33 -5.95 8.52
CA GLN A 473 -5.03 -6.60 8.75
C GLN A 473 -3.87 -5.89 8.07
N ALA A 474 -4.16 -4.98 7.14
CA ALA A 474 -3.17 -4.21 6.40
C ALA A 474 -3.76 -2.91 5.86
N ASN A 475 -2.89 -1.93 5.60
CA ASN A 475 -3.28 -0.70 4.92
C ASN A 475 -2.94 -0.77 3.42
N TYR A 476 -3.95 -0.82 2.57
CA TYR A 476 -3.82 -0.89 1.11
C TYR A 476 -5.09 -0.37 0.45
N ASN A 477 -5.16 -0.46 -0.88
CA ASN A 477 -6.39 -0.17 -1.61
C ASN A 477 -7.40 -1.32 -1.48
N GLY A 478 -8.25 -1.22 -0.45
CA GLY A 478 -9.30 -2.19 -0.12
C GLY A 478 -10.38 -2.40 -1.19
N ASP A 479 -10.50 -1.50 -2.18
CA ASP A 479 -11.45 -1.67 -3.29
C ASP A 479 -11.07 -2.85 -4.21
N TYR A 480 -9.79 -3.24 -4.17
CA TYR A 480 -9.19 -4.28 -4.99
C TYR A 480 -8.54 -5.35 -4.08
N PRO A 481 -9.37 -6.19 -3.45
CA PRO A 481 -8.90 -7.26 -2.58
C PRO A 481 -8.18 -8.34 -3.38
N TYR A 482 -7.48 -9.24 -2.69
CA TYR A 482 -6.90 -10.40 -3.34
C TYR A 482 -8.01 -11.35 -3.84
N THR A 483 -7.68 -12.27 -4.73
CA THR A 483 -8.73 -13.12 -5.34
C THR A 483 -9.46 -13.91 -4.24
N ASP A 484 -10.80 -13.93 -4.30
CA ASP A 484 -11.68 -14.58 -3.32
C ASP A 484 -11.68 -13.95 -1.91
N CYS A 485 -11.08 -12.76 -1.74
CA CYS A 485 -11.12 -11.99 -0.51
C CYS A 485 -12.24 -10.94 -0.50
N PRO A 486 -12.79 -10.60 0.69
CA PRO A 486 -13.75 -9.51 0.80
C PRO A 486 -13.10 -8.16 0.48
N LYS A 487 -13.87 -7.27 -0.15
CA LYS A 487 -13.49 -5.86 -0.28
C LYS A 487 -13.34 -5.24 1.10
N GLY A 488 -12.48 -4.24 1.19
CA GLY A 488 -12.18 -3.52 2.41
C GLY A 488 -12.13 -2.01 2.19
N GLN A 489 -11.78 -1.29 3.25
CA GLN A 489 -11.60 0.15 3.21
C GLN A 489 -10.33 0.52 2.43
N TYR A 490 -10.43 1.48 1.51
CA TYR A 490 -9.28 2.20 0.98
C TYR A 490 -9.12 3.52 1.75
N ARG A 491 -8.01 3.66 2.49
CA ARG A 491 -7.80 4.78 3.41
C ARG A 491 -7.14 6.01 2.78
N GLU A 492 -6.57 5.84 1.59
CA GLU A 492 -5.96 6.91 0.79
C GLU A 492 -4.81 7.68 1.47
N GLN A 493 -4.19 7.08 2.51
CA GLN A 493 -3.08 7.66 3.26
C GLN A 493 -2.29 6.60 4.03
N THR A 494 -1.10 6.96 4.52
CA THR A 494 -0.37 6.15 5.50
C THR A 494 -1.07 6.14 6.86
N MET A 495 -1.04 4.98 7.51
CA MET A 495 -1.52 4.80 8.88
C MET A 495 -0.35 4.84 9.85
N ASP A 496 -0.66 5.09 11.11
CA ASP A 496 0.32 4.97 12.18
C ASP A 496 0.87 3.55 12.18
N VAL A 497 2.17 3.41 12.40
CA VAL A 497 2.79 2.09 12.47
C VAL A 497 2.18 1.27 13.61
N ALA A 498 2.10 -0.04 13.42
CA ALA A 498 1.45 -0.98 14.32
C ALA A 498 -0.04 -0.70 14.57
N ALA A 499 -0.74 -0.07 13.61
CA ALA A 499 -2.20 0.04 13.63
C ALA A 499 -2.90 -1.31 13.36
N PHE A 500 -2.21 -2.25 12.73
CA PHE A 500 -2.73 -3.57 12.37
C PHE A 500 -2.04 -4.69 13.16
N PRO A 501 -2.59 -5.92 13.20
CA PRO A 501 -1.95 -7.04 13.89
C PRO A 501 -0.55 -7.37 13.35
N ALA A 502 0.35 -7.78 14.24
CA ALA A 502 1.65 -8.30 13.85
C ALA A 502 1.57 -9.71 13.24
N ASN A 503 2.59 -10.09 12.48
CA ASN A 503 2.82 -11.49 12.11
C ASN A 503 3.37 -12.32 13.28
N ASP A 504 3.59 -13.63 13.07
CA ASP A 504 4.02 -14.57 14.12
C ASP A 504 5.43 -14.29 14.68
N PHE A 505 6.25 -13.51 13.98
CA PHE A 505 7.50 -12.99 14.53
C PHE A 505 7.31 -11.75 15.41
N GLY A 506 6.14 -11.11 15.38
CA GLY A 506 5.87 -9.89 16.11
C GLY A 506 6.26 -8.62 15.36
N LEU A 507 6.42 -8.72 14.04
CA LEU A 507 6.66 -7.60 13.14
C LEU A 507 5.32 -7.06 12.61
N PHE A 508 5.23 -5.74 12.54
CA PHE A 508 4.04 -5.02 12.10
C PHE A 508 4.25 -4.49 10.69
N ASP A 509 3.12 -4.29 9.99
CA ASP A 509 3.06 -3.59 8.70
C ASP A 509 3.94 -4.23 7.61
N MET A 510 4.19 -5.54 7.69
CA MET A 510 4.94 -6.28 6.66
C MET A 510 4.16 -6.36 5.32
N HIS A 511 2.87 -6.04 5.35
CA HIS A 511 1.99 -6.01 4.19
C HIS A 511 1.26 -4.67 4.16
N GLY A 512 1.62 -3.81 3.20
CA GLY A 512 0.99 -2.52 2.96
C GLY A 512 1.65 -1.37 3.71
N ASN A 513 0.87 -0.30 3.94
CA ASN A 513 1.29 0.98 4.49
C ASN A 513 2.31 1.72 3.62
N VAL A 514 3.59 1.32 3.60
CA VAL A 514 4.59 1.83 2.67
C VAL A 514 5.46 0.70 2.11
N TRP A 515 5.90 0.86 0.86
CA TRP A 515 6.98 0.06 0.30
C TRP A 515 8.25 0.26 1.11
N GLU A 516 9.07 -0.78 1.21
CA GLU A 516 10.29 -0.71 2.02
C GLU A 516 11.55 -0.98 1.22
N TRP A 517 12.49 -0.03 1.27
CA TRP A 517 13.82 -0.21 0.71
C TRP A 517 14.58 -1.37 1.37
N THR A 518 15.16 -2.23 0.54
CA THR A 518 16.14 -3.24 0.94
C THR A 518 17.55 -2.85 0.47
N CYS A 519 18.59 -3.48 1.00
CA CYS A 519 19.96 -3.25 0.54
C CYS A 519 20.34 -4.06 -0.71
N SER A 520 19.47 -4.94 -1.20
CA SER A 520 19.76 -5.85 -2.30
C SER A 520 19.58 -5.17 -3.65
N ALA A 521 20.53 -5.40 -4.55
CA ALA A 521 20.39 -5.02 -5.95
C ALA A 521 19.27 -5.84 -6.60
N TYR A 522 18.41 -5.19 -7.38
CA TYR A 522 17.43 -5.92 -8.17
C TYR A 522 18.11 -6.69 -9.31
N ASP A 523 17.54 -7.85 -9.60
CA ASP A 523 17.83 -8.66 -10.77
C ASP A 523 16.59 -9.47 -11.09
N LYS A 524 16.24 -9.59 -12.37
CA LYS A 524 15.08 -10.37 -12.80
C LYS A 524 15.16 -11.83 -12.33
N ASN A 525 16.37 -12.38 -12.25
CA ASN A 525 16.59 -13.74 -11.77
C ASN A 525 17.21 -13.71 -10.38
N TYR A 526 16.75 -14.59 -9.50
CA TYR A 526 17.45 -14.88 -8.25
C TYR A 526 18.78 -15.58 -8.55
N ASN A 527 19.87 -14.93 -8.14
CA ASN A 527 21.25 -15.32 -8.45
C ASN A 527 22.21 -15.09 -7.28
N GLY A 528 21.68 -14.98 -6.06
CA GLY A 528 22.43 -14.74 -4.83
C GLY A 528 22.53 -13.27 -4.44
N LYS A 529 22.04 -12.33 -5.27
CA LYS A 529 21.99 -10.89 -4.94
C LYS A 529 20.93 -10.58 -3.87
N GLU A 530 19.83 -11.31 -3.86
CA GLU A 530 18.74 -11.19 -2.88
C GLU A 530 19.19 -11.49 -1.44
N SER A 531 20.27 -12.28 -1.31
CA SER A 531 20.82 -12.71 -0.02
C SER A 531 21.87 -11.75 0.58
N ARG A 532 22.21 -10.64 -0.10
CA ARG A 532 23.28 -9.73 0.35
C ARG A 532 22.99 -8.27 0.03
N CYS A 533 23.64 -7.37 0.77
CA CYS A 533 23.65 -5.95 0.45
C CYS A 533 24.60 -5.67 -0.71
N ALA A 534 24.16 -4.85 -1.66
CA ALA A 534 25.01 -4.36 -2.75
C ALA A 534 25.75 -3.08 -2.33
N ASP A 535 27.02 -2.96 -2.72
CA ASP A 535 27.79 -1.74 -2.53
C ASP A 535 27.26 -0.59 -3.41
N ARG A 536 26.90 -0.92 -4.66
CA ARG A 536 26.27 -0.05 -5.64
C ARG A 536 25.40 -0.89 -6.59
N ALA A 537 24.25 -0.36 -6.97
CA ALA A 537 23.36 -0.95 -7.98
C ALA A 537 22.67 0.15 -8.79
N GLU A 538 22.19 -0.20 -10.00
CA GLU A 538 21.32 0.67 -10.79
C GLU A 538 19.94 0.77 -10.14
N ASP A 539 19.38 -0.37 -9.74
CA ASP A 539 18.10 -0.45 -9.02
C ASP A 539 18.23 -1.29 -7.74
N TYR A 540 17.49 -0.89 -6.72
CA TYR A 540 17.37 -1.61 -5.45
C TYR A 540 15.96 -2.13 -5.25
N VAL A 541 15.84 -3.26 -4.54
CA VAL A 541 14.54 -3.92 -4.34
C VAL A 541 13.72 -3.20 -3.26
N LEU A 542 12.44 -2.99 -3.57
CA LEU A 542 11.36 -2.60 -2.66
C LEU A 542 10.44 -3.79 -2.37
N ARG A 543 9.93 -3.85 -1.14
CA ARG A 543 9.07 -4.94 -0.65
C ARG A 543 7.87 -4.43 0.15
N GLY A 544 6.80 -5.23 0.25
CA GLY A 544 5.69 -4.98 1.17
C GLY A 544 4.37 -4.48 0.58
N GLY A 545 4.41 -3.79 -0.56
CA GLY A 545 3.25 -3.02 -1.00
C GLY A 545 3.12 -1.71 -0.24
N SER A 546 2.07 -0.94 -0.50
CA SER A 546 1.80 0.30 0.22
C SER A 546 0.30 0.55 0.36
N TRP A 547 -0.06 1.62 1.07
CA TRP A 547 -1.42 2.10 1.19
C TRP A 547 -2.11 2.33 -0.16
N TYR A 548 -1.34 2.67 -1.20
CA TYR A 548 -1.84 3.07 -2.52
C TYR A 548 -2.18 1.87 -3.42
N TYR A 549 -1.50 0.74 -3.24
CA TYR A 549 -1.57 -0.41 -4.15
C TYR A 549 -2.63 -1.46 -3.74
N ASP A 550 -3.04 -2.30 -4.70
CA ASP A 550 -4.00 -3.40 -4.48
C ASP A 550 -3.39 -4.51 -3.61
N ALA A 551 -4.24 -5.37 -3.05
CA ALA A 551 -3.81 -6.51 -2.25
C ALA A 551 -2.83 -7.47 -2.98
N LYS A 552 -2.90 -7.59 -4.32
CA LYS A 552 -1.94 -8.42 -5.08
C LYS A 552 -0.49 -7.95 -4.94
N ASN A 553 -0.29 -6.66 -4.66
CA ASN A 553 1.03 -6.04 -4.49
C ASN A 553 1.57 -6.18 -3.06
N LEU A 554 0.73 -6.63 -2.13
CA LEU A 554 1.11 -6.88 -0.74
C LEU A 554 1.69 -8.28 -0.54
N ARG A 555 1.68 -9.15 -1.56
CA ARG A 555 2.15 -10.53 -1.41
C ARG A 555 3.58 -10.57 -0.91
N SER A 556 3.88 -11.50 0.00
CA SER A 556 5.22 -11.71 0.56
C SER A 556 6.28 -11.84 -0.53
N ALA A 557 5.98 -12.49 -1.66
CA ALA A 557 6.91 -12.73 -2.77
C ALA A 557 7.03 -11.56 -3.75
N LEU A 558 6.11 -10.59 -3.77
CA LEU A 558 6.09 -9.57 -4.83
C LEU A 558 7.24 -8.59 -4.70
N ARG A 559 7.97 -8.41 -5.79
CA ARG A 559 9.17 -7.58 -5.89
C ARG A 559 8.82 -6.31 -6.65
N ASN A 560 9.33 -5.19 -6.17
CA ASN A 560 9.37 -3.95 -6.93
C ASN A 560 10.79 -3.40 -6.88
N TRP A 561 11.15 -2.47 -7.75
CA TRP A 561 12.50 -1.92 -7.79
C TRP A 561 12.52 -0.54 -8.43
N TYR A 562 13.43 0.31 -7.94
CA TYR A 562 13.69 1.61 -8.52
C TYR A 562 15.14 2.03 -8.29
N ALA A 563 15.55 3.05 -9.03
CA ALA A 563 16.83 3.71 -8.89
C ALA A 563 17.02 4.29 -7.47
N PRO A 564 18.25 4.37 -6.96
CA PRO A 564 18.52 4.75 -5.57
C PRO A 564 18.17 6.20 -5.20
N ASP A 565 17.89 7.06 -6.17
CA ASP A 565 17.43 8.44 -6.02
C ASP A 565 15.90 8.58 -6.09
N TYR A 566 15.18 7.54 -6.48
CA TYR A 566 13.72 7.52 -6.53
C TYR A 566 13.12 7.79 -5.14
N ARG A 567 12.10 8.65 -5.08
CA ARG A 567 11.33 8.99 -3.88
C ARG A 567 9.87 8.97 -4.23
N ASN A 568 9.06 8.44 -3.31
CA ASN A 568 7.61 8.54 -3.44
C ASN A 568 6.95 8.55 -2.07
N TYR A 569 5.74 9.09 -1.99
CA TYR A 569 4.98 9.28 -0.75
C TYR A 569 4.45 7.98 -0.13
N ASP A 570 4.75 6.85 -0.75
CA ASP A 570 4.36 5.52 -0.33
C ASP A 570 5.57 4.59 -0.22
N VAL A 571 6.79 5.15 -0.18
CA VAL A 571 8.06 4.45 -0.02
C VAL A 571 8.76 4.92 1.25
N GLY A 572 8.99 3.99 2.17
CA GLY A 572 9.76 4.13 3.40
C GLY A 572 10.79 3.00 3.54
N PHE A 573 11.08 2.59 4.78
CA PHE A 573 12.02 1.52 5.09
C PHE A 573 11.94 1.07 6.55
N ARG A 574 12.54 -0.10 6.84
CA ARG A 574 12.85 -0.55 8.21
C ARG A 574 14.33 -0.88 8.38
N VAL A 575 14.78 -0.90 9.62
CA VAL A 575 16.20 -1.09 9.98
C VAL A 575 16.45 -2.51 10.46
N VAL A 576 17.63 -3.06 10.15
CA VAL A 576 18.14 -4.28 10.78
C VAL A 576 19.51 -4.08 11.40
N TYR A 577 19.83 -4.92 12.39
CA TYR A 577 21.17 -5.12 12.93
C TYR A 577 21.57 -6.58 12.78
N SER A 578 22.77 -6.81 12.27
CA SER A 578 23.39 -8.15 12.33
C SER A 578 23.79 -8.46 13.77
N GLU A 579 23.74 -9.73 14.16
CA GLU A 579 24.40 -10.20 15.40
C GLU A 579 25.92 -10.29 15.25
#